data_AF-A0AAV5Z457-F1
#
_entry.id   AF-A0AAV5Z457-F1
#
_cell.length_a   1.000
_cell.length_b   1.000
_cell.length_c   1.000
_cell.angle_alpha   90.00
_cell.angle_beta   90.00
_cell.angle_gamma   90.00
#
_symmetry.space_group_name_H-M   'P 1'
#
loop_
_entity.id
_entity.type
_entity.pdbx_description
1 polymer ?
#
loop_
_entity_poly.entity_id
_entity_poly.type
_entity_poly.pdbx_seq_one_letter_code
_entity_poly.pdbx_strand_id
1 'polypeptide(L)'
;MNVGFIGLGLMGASMASNLQAAGHALFVHDVRRAAATPHLAVGAVWKDTPRAVAEAAEVVFTSLPGPPEVEQVAIGPDGLLHGVRAGSAVFDLSTNAPALVRRLDAFFSARGAHVLDAPVSGGPVGAKTRRLAIWVGGERGLYDRHRPLLEALGDQPYYVGPVGAGAVAKLVHNCASFTIRAVLAEVFSMGVKAGVAPDLLWQAVRQGNSGRRRTFDVLAEKFLPGEFEPPSFALRLGHKDVSLATALGREVGVPMRLANLALEEITEALGRGWGDRDSSSFMLLEEERAGVEIKVPRERLQRIFEQDGRSRGADCGRGSGRGCSGRRPRAHRQARSAASRGGDGGDLQPSAATVLKAGSAASSVRATSSSVCAADTNQLWVGCA
;
A
#
# COMPACT_ATOMS: atom_id res chain seq x y z
N MET A 1 32.12 -0.09 -1.71
CA MET A 1 31.82 0.57 -0.42
C MET A 1 31.64 -0.48 0.65
N ASN A 2 31.96 -0.11 1.88
CA ASN A 2 31.70 -0.91 3.07
C ASN A 2 30.29 -0.58 3.59
N VAL A 3 29.38 -1.55 3.52
CA VAL A 3 27.97 -1.36 3.86
C VAL A 3 27.61 -2.22 5.07
N GLY A 4 26.94 -1.62 6.04
CA GLY A 4 26.36 -2.30 7.19
C GLY A 4 24.90 -2.66 6.91
N PHE A 5 24.45 -3.83 7.36
CA PHE A 5 23.04 -4.21 7.30
C PHE A 5 22.60 -4.88 8.60
N ILE A 6 21.62 -4.29 9.28
CA ILE A 6 21.07 -4.79 10.53
C ILE A 6 19.60 -5.17 10.36
N GLY A 7 19.28 -6.40 10.71
CA GLY A 7 17.95 -6.99 10.52
C GLY A 7 17.87 -7.78 9.21
N LEU A 8 17.98 -9.08 9.33
CA LEU A 8 18.02 -10.06 8.23
C LEU A 8 16.73 -10.90 8.22
N GLY A 9 15.61 -10.25 8.53
CA GLY A 9 14.28 -10.84 8.43
C GLY A 9 13.82 -11.04 6.98
N LEU A 10 12.52 -11.30 6.81
CA LEU A 10 11.90 -11.59 5.51
C LEU A 10 12.21 -10.55 4.43
N MET A 11 12.18 -9.27 4.79
CA MET A 11 12.54 -8.17 3.89
C MET A 11 14.06 -7.97 3.84
N GLY A 12 14.69 -7.80 5.01
CA GLY A 12 16.09 -7.43 5.15
C GLY A 12 17.07 -8.38 4.48
N ALA A 13 16.85 -9.70 4.57
CA ALA A 13 17.73 -10.68 3.93
C ALA A 13 17.81 -10.50 2.40
N SER A 14 16.68 -10.25 1.73
CA SER A 14 16.70 -10.01 0.29
C SER A 14 17.42 -8.71 -0.08
N MET A 15 17.21 -7.66 0.71
CA MET A 15 17.86 -6.35 0.53
C MET A 15 19.39 -6.43 0.75
N ALA A 16 19.82 -7.11 1.81
CA ALA A 16 21.24 -7.41 2.07
C ALA A 16 21.87 -8.19 0.90
N SER A 17 21.19 -9.23 0.40
CA SER A 17 21.67 -10.01 -0.76
C SER A 17 21.83 -9.15 -2.01
N ASN A 18 20.92 -8.20 -2.23
CA ASN A 18 21.00 -7.30 -3.38
C ASN A 18 22.22 -6.37 -3.32
N LEU A 19 22.56 -5.87 -2.13
CA LEU A 19 23.77 -5.07 -1.92
C LEU A 19 25.05 -5.89 -2.18
N GLN A 20 25.11 -7.14 -1.73
CA GLN A 20 26.24 -8.04 -2.04
C GLN A 20 26.34 -8.31 -3.53
N ALA A 21 25.22 -8.61 -4.19
CA ALA A 21 25.18 -8.85 -5.62
C ALA A 21 25.47 -7.58 -6.47
N ALA A 22 25.39 -6.39 -5.87
CA ALA A 22 25.88 -5.14 -6.47
C ALA A 22 27.39 -4.90 -6.24
N GLY A 23 28.09 -5.86 -5.61
CA GLY A 23 29.54 -5.83 -5.40
C GLY A 23 29.99 -5.06 -4.16
N HIS A 24 29.10 -4.81 -3.19
CA HIS A 24 29.47 -4.13 -1.94
C HIS A 24 29.96 -5.13 -0.88
N ALA A 25 30.98 -4.73 -0.11
CA ALA A 25 31.40 -5.47 1.07
C ALA A 25 30.36 -5.28 2.18
N LEU A 26 29.83 -6.36 2.73
CA LEU A 26 28.69 -6.33 3.64
C LEU A 26 29.07 -6.78 5.06
N PHE A 27 28.79 -5.94 6.04
CA PHE A 27 28.90 -6.24 7.47
C PHE A 27 27.51 -6.39 8.05
N VAL A 28 27.18 -7.55 8.60
CA VAL A 28 25.80 -7.89 8.96
C VAL A 28 25.62 -8.20 10.44
N HIS A 29 24.43 -7.86 10.94
CA HIS A 29 23.98 -8.20 12.28
C HIS A 29 22.47 -8.50 12.29
N ASP A 30 22.04 -9.44 13.13
CA ASP A 30 20.64 -9.72 13.45
C ASP A 30 20.58 -10.29 14.87
N VAL A 31 19.46 -10.13 15.57
CA VAL A 31 19.28 -10.78 16.88
C VAL A 31 19.36 -12.31 16.80
N ARG A 32 19.08 -12.89 15.62
CA ARG A 32 19.25 -14.31 15.30
C ARG A 32 20.43 -14.48 14.35
N ARG A 33 21.58 -14.89 14.87
CA ARG A 33 22.78 -15.19 14.04
C ARG A 33 22.51 -16.15 12.88
N ALA A 34 21.61 -17.12 13.07
CA ALA A 34 21.22 -18.06 12.01
C ALA A 34 20.64 -17.38 10.76
N ALA A 35 20.05 -16.18 10.89
CA ALA A 35 19.55 -15.41 9.76
C ALA A 35 20.68 -14.91 8.83
N ALA A 36 21.91 -14.81 9.34
CA ALA A 36 23.07 -14.39 8.56
C ALA A 36 23.69 -15.51 7.71
N THR A 37 23.38 -16.79 7.98
CA THR A 37 24.02 -17.94 7.31
C THR A 37 24.08 -17.81 5.78
N PRO A 38 22.99 -17.46 5.07
CA PRO A 38 23.04 -17.30 3.61
C PRO A 38 23.98 -16.18 3.13
N HIS A 39 24.10 -15.10 3.90
CA HIS A 39 24.95 -13.95 3.57
C HIS A 39 26.43 -14.23 3.83
N LEU A 40 26.72 -14.92 4.94
CA LEU A 40 28.09 -15.32 5.30
C LEU A 40 28.65 -16.31 4.27
N ALA A 41 27.83 -17.23 3.77
CA ALA A 41 28.22 -18.19 2.74
C ALA A 41 28.68 -17.52 1.42
N VAL A 42 28.29 -16.28 1.18
CA VAL A 42 28.69 -15.48 0.01
C VAL A 42 29.52 -14.24 0.39
N GLY A 43 30.21 -14.31 1.54
CA GLY A 43 31.27 -13.36 1.90
C GLY A 43 30.86 -12.15 2.73
N ALA A 44 29.63 -12.08 3.26
CA ALA A 44 29.32 -11.10 4.29
C ALA A 44 30.12 -11.40 5.57
N VAL A 45 30.40 -10.36 6.35
CA VAL A 45 31.12 -10.46 7.61
C VAL A 45 30.16 -10.21 8.76
N TRP A 46 30.07 -11.18 9.68
CA TRP A 46 29.28 -11.02 10.89
C TRP A 46 29.89 -9.99 11.85
N LYS A 47 29.03 -9.23 12.52
CA LYS A 47 29.40 -8.37 13.65
C LYS A 47 28.48 -8.66 14.83
N ASP A 48 29.05 -8.73 16.03
CA ASP A 48 28.31 -9.16 17.22
C ASP A 48 27.39 -8.07 17.79
N THR A 49 27.57 -6.81 17.41
CA THR A 49 26.73 -5.68 17.87
C THR A 49 26.46 -4.66 16.76
N PRO A 50 25.36 -3.87 16.87
CA PRO A 50 25.13 -2.72 15.98
C PRO A 50 26.29 -1.73 15.94
N ARG A 51 26.87 -1.40 17.10
CA ARG A 51 28.09 -0.58 17.19
C ARG A 51 29.21 -1.12 16.30
N ALA A 52 29.51 -2.42 16.38
CA ALA A 52 30.57 -3.03 15.59
C ALA A 52 30.27 -3.04 14.07
N VAL A 53 28.99 -3.01 13.67
CA VAL A 53 28.58 -2.77 12.27
C VAL A 53 28.91 -1.34 11.87
N ALA A 54 28.51 -0.34 12.66
CA ALA A 54 28.78 1.07 12.38
C ALA A 54 30.29 1.37 12.31
N GLU A 55 31.10 0.76 13.18
CA GLU A 55 32.55 0.90 13.16
C GLU A 55 33.19 0.31 11.89
N ALA A 56 32.56 -0.66 11.22
CA ALA A 56 33.11 -1.30 10.02
C ALA A 56 32.58 -0.70 8.70
N ALA A 57 31.45 0.01 8.74
CA ALA A 57 30.74 0.48 7.56
C ALA A 57 30.79 1.99 7.38
N GLU A 58 30.70 2.44 6.12
CA GLU A 58 30.52 3.86 5.76
C GLU A 58 29.04 4.26 5.79
N VAL A 59 28.18 3.32 5.39
CA VAL A 59 26.72 3.47 5.32
C VAL A 59 26.09 2.25 5.97
N VAL A 60 25.08 2.45 6.81
CA VAL A 60 24.36 1.35 7.46
C VAL A 60 22.89 1.38 7.07
N PHE A 61 22.32 0.22 6.78
CA PHE A 61 20.89 0.03 6.60
C PHE A 61 20.29 -0.74 7.78
N THR A 62 19.11 -0.35 8.25
CA THR A 62 18.33 -1.11 9.24
C THR A 62 17.01 -1.58 8.63
N SER A 63 16.61 -2.82 8.89
CA SER A 63 15.29 -3.36 8.51
C SER A 63 14.71 -4.15 9.68
N LEU A 64 13.99 -3.46 10.55
CA LEU A 64 13.59 -3.93 11.87
C LEU A 64 12.05 -3.96 12.03
N PRO A 65 11.52 -4.68 13.05
CA PRO A 65 10.07 -4.83 13.24
C PRO A 65 9.32 -3.52 13.48
N GLY A 66 9.87 -2.60 14.29
CA GLY A 66 9.22 -1.35 14.59
C GLY A 66 10.05 -0.39 15.44
N PRO A 67 9.41 0.68 15.96
CA PRO A 67 10.09 1.74 16.71
C PRO A 67 10.95 1.26 17.90
N PRO A 68 10.51 0.34 18.77
CA PRO A 68 11.31 -0.10 19.90
C PRO A 68 12.64 -0.76 19.49
N GLU A 69 12.60 -1.61 18.47
CA GLU A 69 13.81 -2.29 17.97
C GLU A 69 14.74 -1.31 17.27
N VAL A 70 14.19 -0.36 16.51
CA VAL A 70 14.99 0.69 15.87
C VAL A 70 15.69 1.56 16.92
N GLU A 71 14.98 1.98 17.97
CA GLU A 71 15.57 2.77 19.05
C GLU A 71 16.70 1.99 19.76
N GLN A 72 16.47 0.73 20.10
CA GLN A 72 17.47 -0.12 20.74
C GLN A 72 18.72 -0.29 19.87
N VAL A 73 18.55 -0.55 18.57
CA VAL A 73 19.67 -0.69 17.63
C VAL A 73 20.38 0.63 17.38
N ALA A 74 19.66 1.75 17.38
CA ALA A 74 20.22 3.06 17.08
C ALA A 74 21.00 3.63 18.27
N ILE A 75 20.41 3.66 19.47
CA ILE A 75 20.92 4.41 20.63
C ILE A 75 21.00 3.60 21.93
N GLY A 76 20.76 2.29 21.88
CA GLY A 76 21.02 1.41 23.03
C GLY A 76 22.51 1.31 23.39
N PRO A 77 22.89 0.62 24.48
CA PRO A 77 24.27 0.60 25.00
C PRO A 77 25.34 0.19 23.96
N ASP A 78 25.01 -0.73 23.06
CA ASP A 78 25.84 -1.15 21.93
C ASP A 78 25.26 -0.71 20.58
N GLY A 79 24.51 0.38 20.58
CA GLY A 79 23.83 0.95 19.42
C GLY A 79 24.76 1.57 18.39
N LEU A 80 24.23 1.77 17.19
CA LEU A 80 24.90 2.42 16.05
C LEU A 80 25.55 3.76 16.44
N LEU A 81 24.88 4.55 17.28
CA LEU A 81 25.34 5.87 17.74
C LEU A 81 26.74 5.85 18.34
N HIS A 82 27.15 4.73 18.94
CA HIS A 82 28.44 4.58 19.59
C HIS A 82 29.57 4.15 18.63
N GLY A 83 29.24 3.80 17.39
CA GLY A 83 30.20 3.34 16.37
C GLY A 83 30.25 4.18 15.08
N VAL A 84 29.29 5.10 14.89
CA VAL A 84 29.27 5.98 13.72
C VAL A 84 30.44 6.98 13.72
N ARG A 85 30.86 7.36 12.52
CA ARG A 85 31.87 8.40 12.29
C ARG A 85 31.21 9.63 11.69
N ALA A 86 31.92 10.76 11.73
CA ALA A 86 31.48 11.95 11.01
C ALA A 86 31.34 11.63 9.51
N GLY A 87 30.21 12.05 8.91
CA GLY A 87 29.82 11.75 7.55
C GLY A 87 29.14 10.39 7.33
N SER A 88 28.98 9.56 8.37
CA SER A 88 28.22 8.29 8.27
C SER A 88 26.74 8.56 8.00
N ALA A 89 26.14 7.72 7.15
CA ALA A 89 24.70 7.72 6.88
C ALA A 89 24.05 6.42 7.36
N VAL A 90 22.95 6.54 8.12
CA VAL A 90 22.13 5.42 8.57
C VAL A 90 20.77 5.50 7.89
N PHE A 91 20.47 4.54 7.03
CA PHE A 91 19.17 4.43 6.34
C PHE A 91 18.26 3.47 7.10
N ASP A 92 17.19 3.99 7.70
CA ASP A 92 16.17 3.16 8.32
C ASP A 92 15.09 2.74 7.31
N LEU A 93 15.13 1.48 6.88
CA LEU A 93 14.16 0.88 5.95
C LEU A 93 12.89 0.38 6.64
N SER A 94 12.83 0.50 7.98
CA SER A 94 11.72 0.06 8.80
C SER A 94 10.50 0.96 8.62
N THR A 95 9.31 0.44 8.90
CA THR A 95 8.14 1.32 9.11
C THR A 95 8.21 1.86 10.53
N ASN A 96 8.35 3.18 10.66
CA ASN A 96 8.71 3.81 11.93
C ASN A 96 7.84 5.04 12.25
N ALA A 97 7.90 5.50 13.50
CA ALA A 97 7.24 6.72 13.95
C ALA A 97 8.09 7.96 13.57
N PRO A 98 7.51 8.99 12.90
CA PRO A 98 8.26 10.19 12.50
C PRO A 98 8.94 10.92 13.67
N ALA A 99 8.29 10.93 14.85
CA ALA A 99 8.85 11.51 16.06
C ALA A 99 10.12 10.79 16.52
N LEU A 100 10.14 9.45 16.44
CA LEU A 100 11.33 8.67 16.75
C LEU A 100 12.45 8.98 15.78
N VAL A 101 12.18 8.92 14.46
CA VAL A 101 13.20 9.19 13.42
C VAL A 101 13.86 10.55 13.63
N ARG A 102 13.07 11.61 13.84
CA ARG A 102 13.60 12.97 14.07
C ARG A 102 14.46 13.05 15.33
N ARG A 103 14.05 12.38 16.41
CA ARG A 103 14.83 12.31 17.65
C ARG A 103 16.15 11.58 17.42
N LEU A 104 16.13 10.46 16.69
CA LEU A 104 17.35 9.71 16.36
C LEU A 104 18.30 10.57 15.53
N ASP A 105 17.81 11.25 14.48
CA ASP A 105 18.65 12.12 13.66
C ASP A 105 19.32 13.23 14.47
N ALA A 106 18.64 13.80 15.47
CA ALA A 106 19.25 14.78 16.38
C ALA A 106 20.44 14.19 17.17
N PHE A 107 20.33 12.95 17.67
CA PHE A 107 21.44 12.28 18.36
C PHE A 107 22.63 12.01 17.44
N PHE A 108 22.37 11.58 16.21
CA PHE A 108 23.41 11.27 15.23
C PHE A 108 24.08 12.55 14.70
N SER A 109 23.29 13.60 14.46
CA SER A 109 23.77 14.90 14.00
C SER A 109 24.74 15.53 14.99
N ALA A 110 24.52 15.36 16.30
CA ALA A 110 25.46 15.79 17.35
C ALA A 110 26.85 15.10 17.27
N ARG A 111 26.96 13.99 16.52
CA ARG A 111 28.21 13.27 16.23
C ARG A 111 28.68 13.45 14.77
N GLY A 112 28.03 14.34 14.02
CA GLY A 112 28.31 14.55 12.59
C GLY A 112 27.86 13.39 11.69
N ALA A 113 26.95 12.53 12.15
CA ALA A 113 26.34 11.47 11.34
C ALA A 113 24.86 11.79 11.09
N HIS A 114 24.21 11.11 10.14
CA HIS A 114 22.85 11.43 9.73
C HIS A 114 21.96 10.20 9.63
N VAL A 115 20.69 10.35 10.02
CA VAL A 115 19.65 9.34 9.86
C VAL A 115 18.75 9.73 8.70
N LEU A 116 18.54 8.80 7.77
CA LEU A 116 17.58 8.92 6.68
C LEU A 116 16.50 7.85 6.85
N ASP A 117 15.26 8.25 7.06
CA ASP A 117 14.13 7.32 6.99
C ASP A 117 13.83 6.97 5.53
N ALA A 118 14.03 5.72 5.18
CA ALA A 118 13.88 5.18 3.83
C ALA A 118 12.94 3.95 3.80
N PRO A 119 11.72 4.02 4.37
CA PRO A 119 10.82 2.88 4.37
C PRO A 119 10.50 2.40 2.96
N VAL A 120 10.28 1.08 2.86
CA VAL A 120 10.12 0.40 1.57
C VAL A 120 8.67 -0.06 1.32
N SER A 121 8.29 -0.15 0.05
CA SER A 121 7.02 -0.73 -0.40
C SER A 121 7.23 -1.67 -1.59
N GLY A 122 6.49 -2.78 -1.65
CA GLY A 122 6.66 -3.85 -2.66
C GLY A 122 6.73 -5.26 -2.07
N GLY A 123 6.86 -5.36 -0.74
CA GLY A 123 6.83 -6.63 -0.01
C GLY A 123 8.02 -7.56 -0.33
N PRO A 124 7.97 -8.82 0.14
CA PRO A 124 9.09 -9.74 0.03
C PRO A 124 9.48 -10.05 -1.42
N VAL A 125 8.48 -10.11 -2.32
CA VAL A 125 8.71 -10.29 -3.76
C VAL A 125 9.44 -9.08 -4.35
N GLY A 126 9.02 -7.86 -4.00
CA GLY A 126 9.69 -6.64 -4.43
C GLY A 126 11.14 -6.60 -3.94
N ALA A 127 11.38 -6.94 -2.67
CA ALA A 127 12.74 -7.00 -2.11
C ALA A 127 13.61 -8.02 -2.86
N LYS A 128 13.11 -9.22 -3.13
CA LYS A 128 13.84 -10.25 -3.88
C LYS A 128 14.14 -9.84 -5.32
N THR A 129 13.24 -9.08 -5.95
CA THR A 129 13.33 -8.72 -7.37
C THR A 129 13.88 -7.31 -7.62
N ARG A 130 14.34 -6.61 -6.57
CA ARG A 130 14.77 -5.20 -6.62
C ARG A 130 13.69 -4.27 -7.19
N ARG A 131 12.43 -4.58 -6.94
CA ARG A 131 11.27 -3.77 -7.31
C ARG A 131 10.60 -3.17 -6.08
N LEU A 132 11.39 -2.46 -5.31
CA LEU A 132 10.94 -1.71 -4.14
C LEU A 132 10.81 -0.23 -4.49
N ALA A 133 9.68 0.36 -4.10
CA ALA A 133 9.62 1.79 -3.88
C ALA A 133 10.28 2.11 -2.54
N ILE A 134 11.16 3.11 -2.53
CA ILE A 134 11.92 3.53 -1.36
C ILE A 134 11.73 5.03 -1.20
N TRP A 135 11.04 5.45 -0.14
CA TRP A 135 10.70 6.85 0.08
C TRP A 135 11.61 7.44 1.12
N VAL A 136 12.51 8.32 0.70
CA VAL A 136 13.62 8.79 1.54
C VAL A 136 13.31 10.18 2.09
N GLY A 137 13.19 10.26 3.42
CA GLY A 137 13.30 11.49 4.19
C GLY A 137 14.73 11.67 4.71
N GLY A 138 15.20 12.92 4.78
CA GLY A 138 16.51 13.24 5.35
C GLY A 138 17.21 14.38 4.61
N GLU A 139 18.53 14.40 4.66
CA GLU A 139 19.33 15.36 3.89
C GLU A 139 19.36 14.99 2.41
N ARG A 140 18.99 15.95 1.54
CA ARG A 140 18.97 15.75 0.09
C ARG A 140 20.33 15.36 -0.49
N GLY A 141 21.42 15.99 -0.02
CA GLY A 141 22.77 15.71 -0.49
C GLY A 141 23.20 14.25 -0.24
N LEU A 142 22.86 13.70 0.93
CA LEU A 142 23.10 12.30 1.26
C LEU A 142 22.23 11.35 0.45
N TYR A 143 20.97 11.70 0.21
CA TYR A 143 20.13 10.93 -0.72
C TYR A 143 20.75 10.87 -2.12
N ASP A 144 21.15 12.00 -2.69
CA ASP A 144 21.72 12.06 -4.04
C ASP A 144 23.06 11.27 -4.10
N ARG A 145 23.91 11.41 -3.08
CA ARG A 145 25.19 10.68 -2.96
C ARG A 145 25.01 9.16 -2.88
N HIS A 146 24.01 8.70 -2.14
CA HIS A 146 23.77 7.28 -1.89
C HIS A 146 22.69 6.65 -2.78
N ARG A 147 22.18 7.41 -3.76
CA ARG A 147 21.18 6.94 -4.73
C ARG A 147 21.56 5.61 -5.39
N PRO A 148 22.82 5.35 -5.81
CA PRO A 148 23.20 4.04 -6.37
C PRO A 148 23.01 2.86 -5.41
N LEU A 149 23.18 3.06 -4.10
CA LEU A 149 22.92 2.01 -3.10
C LEU A 149 21.41 1.74 -2.98
N LEU A 150 20.60 2.79 -3.00
CA LEU A 150 19.13 2.66 -2.96
C LEU A 150 18.61 1.99 -4.24
N GLU A 151 19.21 2.28 -5.40
CA GLU A 151 18.89 1.62 -6.68
C GLU A 151 19.31 0.14 -6.70
N ALA A 152 20.27 -0.27 -5.88
CA ALA A 152 20.55 -1.69 -5.69
C ALA A 152 19.45 -2.41 -4.91
N LEU A 153 18.69 -1.69 -4.06
CA LEU A 153 17.62 -2.22 -3.24
C LEU A 153 16.25 -2.23 -3.94
N GLY A 154 16.00 -1.24 -4.79
CA GLY A 154 14.70 -1.01 -5.43
C GLY A 154 14.80 -0.23 -6.73
N ASP A 155 13.72 -0.25 -7.50
CA ASP A 155 13.61 0.39 -8.82
C ASP A 155 12.97 1.79 -8.76
N GLN A 156 12.45 2.18 -7.59
CA GLN A 156 11.76 3.45 -7.38
C GLN A 156 12.23 4.17 -6.10
N PRO A 157 13.54 4.47 -5.92
CA PRO A 157 13.98 5.36 -4.86
C PRO A 157 13.61 6.81 -5.20
N TYR A 158 12.97 7.49 -4.25
CA TYR A 158 12.55 8.88 -4.40
C TYR A 158 12.71 9.66 -3.10
N TYR A 159 13.25 10.88 -3.19
CA TYR A 159 13.37 11.81 -2.08
C TYR A 159 12.03 12.50 -1.82
N VAL A 160 11.46 12.29 -0.64
CA VAL A 160 10.12 12.80 -0.28
C VAL A 160 10.16 14.01 0.67
N GLY A 161 11.33 14.40 1.19
CA GLY A 161 11.46 15.59 2.01
C GLY A 161 12.49 15.47 3.12
N PRO A 162 12.44 16.37 4.12
CA PRO A 162 13.34 16.34 5.26
C PRO A 162 13.11 15.09 6.13
N VAL A 163 13.96 14.92 7.14
CA VAL A 163 13.88 13.77 8.06
C VAL A 163 12.48 13.57 8.66
N GLY A 164 12.02 12.32 8.61
CA GLY A 164 10.68 11.87 8.98
C GLY A 164 9.65 11.91 7.84
N ALA A 165 9.95 12.52 6.69
CA ALA A 165 9.02 12.58 5.57
C ALA A 165 8.77 11.20 4.92
N GLY A 166 9.79 10.33 4.86
CA GLY A 166 9.67 8.95 4.40
C GLY A 166 8.72 8.15 5.28
N ALA A 167 8.88 8.24 6.60
CA ALA A 167 8.01 7.62 7.59
C ALA A 167 6.56 8.12 7.45
N VAL A 168 6.34 9.44 7.31
CA VAL A 168 4.99 9.99 7.07
C VAL A 168 4.39 9.43 5.78
N ALA A 169 5.12 9.46 4.66
CA ALA A 169 4.65 8.93 3.39
C ALA A 169 4.26 7.44 3.49
N LYS A 170 5.06 6.66 4.23
CA LYS A 170 4.78 5.24 4.47
C LYS A 170 3.52 5.01 5.29
N LEU A 171 3.31 5.80 6.34
CA LEU A 171 2.13 5.71 7.19
C LEU A 171 0.86 6.07 6.41
N VAL A 172 0.89 7.13 5.60
CA VAL A 172 -0.23 7.50 4.70
C VAL A 172 -0.56 6.33 3.77
N HIS A 173 0.44 5.81 3.07
CA HIS A 173 0.25 4.72 2.11
C HIS A 173 -0.31 3.44 2.76
N ASN A 174 0.25 3.03 3.90
CA ASN A 174 -0.19 1.82 4.60
C ASN A 174 -1.60 1.98 5.16
N CYS A 175 -1.90 3.12 5.82
CA CYS A 175 -3.22 3.40 6.36
C CYS A 175 -4.29 3.34 5.26
N ALA A 176 -4.08 4.07 4.16
CA ALA A 176 -4.98 4.05 3.00
C ALA A 176 -5.16 2.62 2.45
N SER A 177 -4.07 1.86 2.32
CA SER A 177 -4.13 0.48 1.81
C SER A 177 -4.98 -0.45 2.67
N PHE A 178 -4.87 -0.37 4.00
CA PHE A 178 -5.68 -1.20 4.90
C PHE A 178 -7.14 -0.75 4.97
N THR A 179 -7.40 0.55 4.99
CA THR A 179 -8.77 1.09 4.97
C THR A 179 -9.50 0.73 3.68
N ILE A 180 -8.84 0.84 2.52
CA ILE A 180 -9.41 0.42 1.23
C ILE A 180 -9.72 -1.07 1.24
N ARG A 181 -8.84 -1.92 1.78
CA ARG A 181 -9.11 -3.37 1.88
C ARG A 181 -10.30 -3.68 2.78
N ALA A 182 -10.49 -2.93 3.86
CA ALA A 182 -11.65 -3.09 4.72
C ALA A 182 -12.96 -2.75 3.97
N VAL A 183 -12.99 -1.64 3.21
CA VAL A 183 -14.14 -1.29 2.35
C VAL A 183 -14.36 -2.34 1.27
N LEU A 184 -13.29 -2.81 0.62
CA LEU A 184 -13.38 -3.86 -0.41
C LEU A 184 -14.00 -5.14 0.16
N ALA A 185 -13.68 -5.51 1.41
CA ALA A 185 -14.29 -6.65 2.07
C ALA A 185 -15.80 -6.46 2.26
N GLU A 186 -16.26 -5.27 2.68
CA GLU A 186 -17.70 -4.97 2.82
C GLU A 186 -18.43 -5.07 1.46
N VAL A 187 -17.95 -4.35 0.45
CA VAL A 187 -18.65 -4.24 -0.85
C VAL A 187 -18.63 -5.55 -1.66
N PHE A 188 -17.55 -6.34 -1.57
CA PHE A 188 -17.52 -7.67 -2.20
C PHE A 188 -18.43 -8.66 -1.46
N SER A 189 -18.46 -8.62 -0.14
CA SER A 189 -19.37 -9.48 0.64
C SER A 189 -20.83 -9.17 0.30
N MET A 190 -21.17 -7.89 0.16
CA MET A 190 -22.50 -7.45 -0.31
C MET A 190 -22.82 -8.01 -1.69
N GLY A 191 -21.93 -7.84 -2.68
CA GLY A 191 -22.17 -8.31 -4.04
C GLY A 191 -22.31 -9.85 -4.13
N VAL A 192 -21.51 -10.59 -3.37
CA VAL A 192 -21.61 -12.05 -3.30
C VAL A 192 -22.91 -12.49 -2.61
N LYS A 193 -23.30 -11.85 -1.51
CA LYS A 193 -24.54 -12.18 -0.80
C LYS A 193 -25.80 -11.77 -1.59
N ALA A 194 -25.68 -10.79 -2.49
CA ALA A 194 -26.70 -10.44 -3.47
C ALA A 194 -26.78 -11.42 -4.67
N GLY A 195 -25.95 -12.46 -4.70
CA GLY A 195 -26.04 -13.56 -5.66
C GLY A 195 -25.06 -13.49 -6.84
N VAL A 196 -24.10 -12.55 -6.84
CA VAL A 196 -23.08 -12.48 -7.90
C VAL A 196 -21.92 -13.42 -7.56
N ALA A 197 -21.50 -14.26 -8.52
CA ALA A 197 -20.34 -15.12 -8.34
C ALA A 197 -19.07 -14.27 -8.05
N PRO A 198 -18.22 -14.65 -7.08
CA PRO A 198 -17.09 -13.80 -6.65
C PRO A 198 -16.11 -13.43 -7.76
N ASP A 199 -15.80 -14.37 -8.67
CA ASP A 199 -14.89 -14.20 -9.80
C ASP A 199 -15.47 -13.26 -10.86
N LEU A 200 -16.77 -13.39 -11.17
CA LEU A 200 -17.48 -12.49 -12.09
C LEU A 200 -17.59 -11.08 -11.52
N LEU A 201 -17.89 -10.95 -10.22
CA LEU A 201 -17.91 -9.66 -9.54
C LEU A 201 -16.53 -8.99 -9.59
N TRP A 202 -15.49 -9.74 -9.25
CA TRP A 202 -14.11 -9.25 -9.34
C TRP A 202 -13.75 -8.82 -10.76
N GLN A 203 -14.09 -9.62 -11.77
CA GLN A 203 -13.82 -9.33 -13.17
C GLN A 203 -14.54 -8.07 -13.65
N ALA A 204 -15.80 -7.86 -13.26
CA ALA A 204 -16.56 -6.67 -13.61
C ALA A 204 -15.97 -5.42 -12.93
N VAL A 205 -15.77 -5.46 -11.61
CA VAL A 205 -15.29 -4.30 -10.82
C VAL A 205 -13.90 -3.87 -11.26
N ARG A 206 -12.97 -4.81 -11.51
CA ARG A 206 -11.61 -4.47 -11.97
C ARG A 206 -11.56 -3.86 -13.38
N GLN A 207 -12.60 -4.06 -14.19
CA GLN A 207 -12.71 -3.46 -15.53
C GLN A 207 -13.45 -2.13 -15.51
N GLY A 208 -14.11 -1.77 -14.40
CA GLY A 208 -14.72 -0.46 -14.21
C GLY A 208 -13.68 0.68 -14.16
N ASN A 209 -14.15 1.91 -14.27
CA ASN A 209 -13.29 3.11 -14.31
C ASN A 209 -12.24 3.14 -13.19
N SER A 210 -12.67 2.93 -11.94
CA SER A 210 -11.80 2.94 -10.76
C SER A 210 -10.90 1.70 -10.68
N GLY A 211 -11.28 0.58 -11.29
CA GLY A 211 -10.50 -0.66 -11.29
C GLY A 211 -9.36 -0.68 -12.32
N ARG A 212 -9.45 0.16 -13.36
CA ARG A 212 -8.47 0.22 -14.46
C ARG A 212 -7.30 1.19 -14.23
N ARG A 213 -7.34 1.97 -13.14
CA ARG A 213 -6.35 3.00 -12.82
C ARG A 213 -5.56 2.61 -11.56
N ARG A 214 -4.41 3.24 -11.31
CA ARG A 214 -3.75 3.07 -10.01
C ARG A 214 -4.57 3.80 -8.96
N THR A 215 -4.66 3.22 -7.77
CA THR A 215 -5.51 3.70 -6.68
C THR A 215 -5.33 5.18 -6.35
N PHE A 216 -4.08 5.67 -6.32
CA PHE A 216 -3.78 7.05 -5.94
C PHE A 216 -3.82 8.05 -7.11
N ASP A 217 -3.85 7.58 -8.38
CA ASP A 217 -3.87 8.48 -9.55
C ASP A 217 -5.17 9.29 -9.60
N VAL A 218 -6.26 8.80 -9.00
CA VAL A 218 -7.55 9.48 -8.91
C VAL A 218 -7.45 10.84 -8.20
N LEU A 219 -6.52 10.99 -7.25
CA LEU A 219 -6.31 12.24 -6.51
C LEU A 219 -5.87 13.37 -7.45
N ALA A 220 -5.13 13.05 -8.52
CA ALA A 220 -4.59 14.05 -9.44
C ALA A 220 -5.63 14.62 -10.42
N GLU A 221 -6.84 14.05 -10.48
CA GLU A 221 -7.87 14.50 -11.43
C GLU A 221 -8.54 15.79 -10.98
N LYS A 222 -8.99 15.81 -9.72
CA LYS A 222 -9.86 16.85 -9.15
C LYS A 222 -9.38 17.35 -7.78
N PHE A 223 -9.02 16.44 -6.88
CA PHE A 223 -8.63 16.76 -5.50
C PHE A 223 -7.33 17.57 -5.41
N LEU A 224 -6.20 17.02 -5.88
CA LEU A 224 -4.91 17.72 -5.83
C LEU A 224 -4.91 19.04 -6.63
N PRO A 225 -5.53 19.15 -7.83
CA PRO A 225 -5.67 20.46 -8.47
C PRO A 225 -6.55 21.46 -7.72
N GLY A 226 -7.42 21.00 -6.82
CA GLY A 226 -8.46 21.82 -6.18
C GLY A 226 -9.54 22.27 -7.17
N GLU A 227 -9.87 21.43 -8.16
CA GLU A 227 -10.79 21.76 -9.25
C GLU A 227 -11.98 20.79 -9.27
N PHE A 228 -13.15 21.26 -8.84
CA PHE A 228 -14.38 20.46 -8.75
C PHE A 228 -15.46 20.88 -9.76
N GLU A 229 -15.14 21.84 -10.63
CA GLU A 229 -16.01 22.40 -11.65
C GLU A 229 -15.24 22.46 -12.99
N PRO A 230 -15.83 21.98 -14.12
CA PRO A 230 -17.08 21.22 -14.20
C PRO A 230 -16.92 19.81 -13.58
N PRO A 231 -18.03 19.22 -13.10
CA PRO A 231 -18.01 17.85 -12.57
C PRO A 231 -17.76 16.83 -13.69
N SER A 232 -16.90 15.83 -13.44
CA SER A 232 -16.85 14.62 -14.26
C SER A 232 -18.00 13.68 -13.91
N PHE A 233 -18.41 13.70 -12.64
CA PHE A 233 -19.60 13.04 -12.13
C PHE A 233 -20.13 13.85 -10.94
N ALA A 234 -21.38 14.29 -10.97
CA ALA A 234 -21.91 15.20 -9.94
C ALA A 234 -22.07 14.48 -8.58
N LEU A 235 -21.76 15.17 -7.48
CA LEU A 235 -21.81 14.63 -6.12
C LEU A 235 -23.20 14.05 -5.77
N ARG A 236 -24.29 14.71 -6.19
CA ARG A 236 -25.66 14.21 -5.98
C ARG A 236 -25.92 12.84 -6.62
N LEU A 237 -25.27 12.53 -7.74
CA LEU A 237 -25.38 11.23 -8.40
C LEU A 237 -24.59 10.17 -7.63
N GLY A 238 -23.40 10.53 -7.13
CA GLY A 238 -22.62 9.70 -6.23
C GLY A 238 -23.37 9.36 -4.95
N HIS A 239 -24.01 10.35 -4.31
CA HIS A 239 -24.86 10.14 -3.15
C HIS A 239 -25.98 9.12 -3.43
N LYS A 240 -26.68 9.26 -4.56
CA LYS A 240 -27.71 8.31 -5.00
C LYS A 240 -27.14 6.89 -5.12
N ASP A 241 -25.98 6.72 -5.79
CA ASP A 241 -25.38 5.40 -5.98
C ASP A 241 -24.92 4.75 -4.66
N VAL A 242 -24.30 5.51 -3.76
CA VAL A 242 -23.89 4.99 -2.43
C VAL A 242 -25.11 4.70 -1.54
N SER A 243 -26.18 5.49 -1.65
CA SER A 243 -27.46 5.22 -0.96
C SER A 243 -28.07 3.89 -1.40
N LEU A 244 -28.05 3.59 -2.71
CA LEU A 244 -28.53 2.32 -3.24
C LEU A 244 -27.66 1.14 -2.76
N ALA A 245 -26.33 1.31 -2.75
CA ALA A 245 -25.41 0.27 -2.27
C ALA A 245 -25.64 -0.04 -0.77
N THR A 246 -25.73 0.98 0.09
CA THR A 246 -25.98 0.75 1.52
C THR A 246 -27.38 0.16 1.79
N ALA A 247 -28.38 0.51 0.96
CA ALA A 247 -29.70 -0.12 1.01
C ALA A 247 -29.68 -1.60 0.64
N LEU A 248 -28.97 -1.96 -0.45
CA LEU A 248 -28.75 -3.36 -0.82
C LEU A 248 -28.05 -4.13 0.30
N GLY A 249 -27.03 -3.54 0.93
CA GLY A 249 -26.38 -4.11 2.10
C GLY A 249 -27.37 -4.47 3.22
N ARG A 250 -28.33 -3.60 3.52
CA ARG A 250 -29.41 -3.90 4.48
C ARG A 250 -30.33 -5.01 4.01
N GLU A 251 -30.75 -4.98 2.75
CA GLU A 251 -31.62 -6.00 2.14
C GLU A 251 -31.02 -7.40 2.23
N VAL A 252 -29.74 -7.54 1.88
CA VAL A 252 -29.05 -8.84 1.91
C VAL A 252 -28.45 -9.15 3.28
N GLY A 253 -28.57 -8.27 4.27
CA GLY A 253 -28.04 -8.46 5.63
C GLY A 253 -26.51 -8.52 5.68
N VAL A 254 -25.83 -7.64 4.94
CA VAL A 254 -24.38 -7.40 5.05
C VAL A 254 -24.14 -6.09 5.82
N PRO A 255 -23.34 -6.10 6.90
CA PRO A 255 -22.91 -4.87 7.56
C PRO A 255 -22.04 -4.00 6.65
N MET A 256 -22.45 -2.76 6.42
CA MET A 256 -21.78 -1.80 5.53
C MET A 256 -21.20 -0.63 6.34
N ARG A 257 -20.39 -0.88 7.36
CA ARG A 257 -19.99 0.13 8.36
C ARG A 257 -19.23 1.28 7.70
N LEU A 258 -18.21 0.97 6.92
CA LEU A 258 -17.37 1.98 6.27
C LEU A 258 -18.09 2.65 5.10
N ALA A 259 -18.90 1.91 4.35
CA ALA A 259 -19.70 2.51 3.28
C ALA A 259 -20.78 3.48 3.81
N ASN A 260 -21.35 3.23 5.01
CA ASN A 260 -22.27 4.18 5.65
C ASN A 260 -21.54 5.45 6.11
N LEU A 261 -20.32 5.35 6.67
CA LEU A 261 -19.50 6.54 6.97
C LEU A 261 -19.22 7.37 5.71
N ALA A 262 -18.87 6.71 4.60
CA ALA A 262 -18.70 7.42 3.32
C ALA A 262 -20.00 8.08 2.83
N LEU A 263 -21.16 7.46 3.05
CA LEU A 263 -22.46 8.08 2.75
C LEU A 263 -22.69 9.33 3.60
N GLU A 264 -22.39 9.29 4.90
CA GLU A 264 -22.51 10.43 5.82
C GLU A 264 -21.64 11.62 5.38
N GLU A 265 -20.39 11.37 4.97
CA GLU A 265 -19.49 12.41 4.42
C GLU A 265 -20.08 13.05 3.15
N ILE A 266 -20.62 12.25 2.25
CA ILE A 266 -21.26 12.75 1.03
C ILE A 266 -22.53 13.54 1.37
N THR A 267 -23.34 13.08 2.33
CA THR A 267 -24.54 13.76 2.80
C THR A 267 -24.21 15.12 3.43
N GLU A 268 -23.15 15.22 4.23
CA GLU A 268 -22.69 16.51 4.77
C GLU A 268 -22.31 17.49 3.64
N ALA A 269 -21.54 17.02 2.66
CA ALA A 269 -21.15 17.83 1.50
C ALA A 269 -22.36 18.29 0.67
N LEU A 270 -23.41 17.47 0.55
CA LEU A 270 -24.68 17.91 -0.05
C LEU A 270 -25.36 19.01 0.76
N GLY A 271 -25.36 18.91 2.10
CA GLY A 271 -25.88 19.94 2.99
C GLY A 271 -25.20 21.30 2.84
N ARG A 272 -23.95 21.31 2.35
CA ARG A 272 -23.17 22.53 2.01
C ARG A 272 -23.47 23.09 0.63
N GLY A 273 -24.41 22.49 -0.11
CA GLY A 273 -24.77 22.91 -1.47
C GLY A 273 -23.79 22.46 -2.55
N TRP A 274 -22.94 21.46 -2.29
CA TRP A 274 -21.94 20.98 -3.26
C TRP A 274 -22.49 19.91 -4.23
N GLY A 275 -23.81 19.75 -4.32
CA GLY A 275 -24.44 18.67 -5.08
C GLY A 275 -24.11 18.63 -6.57
N ASP A 276 -23.85 19.79 -7.20
CA ASP A 276 -23.51 19.90 -8.61
C ASP A 276 -21.98 19.93 -8.86
N ARG A 277 -21.16 19.98 -7.81
CA ARG A 277 -19.70 19.83 -7.92
C ARG A 277 -19.33 18.37 -8.21
N ASP A 278 -18.06 18.16 -8.59
CA ASP A 278 -17.53 16.82 -8.79
C ASP A 278 -17.71 15.91 -7.57
N SER A 279 -17.92 14.61 -7.80
CA SER A 279 -18.15 13.59 -6.76
C SER A 279 -17.00 13.42 -5.77
N SER A 280 -15.82 13.96 -6.06
CA SER A 280 -14.70 14.05 -5.12
C SER A 280 -14.76 15.26 -4.18
N SER A 281 -15.71 16.19 -4.35
CA SER A 281 -15.78 17.43 -3.57
C SER A 281 -16.04 17.23 -2.08
N PHE A 282 -16.65 16.12 -1.65
CA PHE A 282 -16.78 15.80 -0.22
C PHE A 282 -15.42 15.65 0.48
N MET A 283 -14.34 15.39 -0.25
CA MET A 283 -12.99 15.29 0.32
C MET A 283 -12.50 16.61 0.94
N LEU A 284 -13.06 17.75 0.50
CA LEU A 284 -12.76 19.07 1.08
C LEU A 284 -13.20 19.18 2.55
N LEU A 285 -14.15 18.36 3.01
CA LEU A 285 -14.55 18.32 4.41
C LEU A 285 -13.35 18.02 5.33
N GLU A 286 -12.48 17.10 4.90
CA GLU A 286 -11.31 16.73 5.69
C GLU A 286 -10.25 17.84 5.72
N GLU A 287 -10.05 18.55 4.62
CA GLU A 287 -9.18 19.74 4.57
C GLU A 287 -9.65 20.81 5.57
N GLU A 288 -10.95 21.09 5.62
CA GLU A 288 -11.52 22.04 6.57
C GLU A 288 -11.38 21.56 8.02
N ARG A 289 -11.70 20.30 8.30
CA ARG A 289 -11.60 19.72 9.66
C ARG A 289 -10.16 19.69 10.16
N ALA A 290 -9.20 19.41 9.28
CA ALA A 290 -7.79 19.35 9.60
C ALA A 290 -7.09 20.72 9.56
N GLY A 291 -7.73 21.75 8.99
CA GLY A 291 -7.13 23.08 8.83
C GLY A 291 -5.95 23.10 7.87
N VAL A 292 -6.01 22.31 6.78
CA VAL A 292 -4.96 22.20 5.76
C VAL A 292 -5.53 22.53 4.38
N GLU A 293 -4.69 23.07 3.50
CA GLU A 293 -5.02 23.24 2.07
C GLU A 293 -4.20 22.24 1.25
N ILE A 294 -4.88 21.39 0.48
CA ILE A 294 -4.23 20.42 -0.40
C ILE A 294 -4.39 20.88 -1.84
N LYS A 295 -3.35 21.54 -2.37
CA LYS A 295 -3.37 22.06 -3.75
C LYS A 295 -2.03 21.90 -4.46
N VAL A 296 -2.08 21.40 -5.69
CA VAL A 296 -0.94 21.16 -6.57
C VAL A 296 -1.28 21.65 -7.97
N PRO A 297 -0.50 22.57 -8.57
CA PRO A 297 -0.72 23.02 -9.94
C PRO A 297 -0.75 21.87 -10.95
N ARG A 298 -1.67 21.92 -11.94
CA ARG A 298 -1.84 20.87 -12.94
C ARG A 298 -0.55 20.60 -13.73
N GLU A 299 0.22 21.63 -14.02
CA GLU A 299 1.48 21.53 -14.76
C GLU A 299 2.53 20.74 -13.98
N ARG A 300 2.48 20.77 -12.64
CA ARG A 300 3.34 19.95 -11.79
C ARG A 300 2.91 18.48 -11.83
N LEU A 301 1.61 18.20 -11.77
CA LEU A 301 1.07 16.84 -11.86
C LEU A 301 1.35 16.21 -13.22
N GLN A 302 1.16 16.96 -14.32
CA GLN A 302 1.45 16.51 -15.68
C GLN A 302 2.94 16.13 -15.84
N ARG A 303 3.86 16.95 -15.32
CA ARG A 303 5.29 16.63 -15.34
C ARG A 303 5.62 15.33 -14.61
N ILE A 304 4.94 15.04 -13.49
CA ILE A 304 5.13 13.78 -12.75
C ILE A 304 4.68 12.60 -13.63
N PHE A 305 3.50 12.66 -14.24
CA PHE A 305 3.02 11.59 -15.13
C PHE A 305 3.91 11.38 -16.35
N GLU A 306 4.44 12.45 -16.94
CA GLU A 306 5.39 12.34 -18.05
C GLU A 306 6.69 11.68 -17.63
N GLN A 307 7.22 11.98 -16.45
CA GLN A 307 8.43 11.36 -15.91
C GLN A 307 8.20 9.87 -15.65
N ASP A 308 7.07 9.50 -15.06
CA ASP A 308 6.66 8.11 -14.88
C ASP A 308 6.58 7.35 -16.22
N GLY A 309 5.99 7.97 -17.23
CA GLY A 309 5.86 7.40 -18.58
C GLY A 309 7.22 7.16 -19.26
N ARG A 310 8.16 8.12 -19.12
CA ARG A 310 9.53 7.98 -19.63
C ARG A 310 10.31 6.88 -18.90
N SER A 311 10.17 6.79 -17.58
CA SER A 311 10.79 5.74 -16.76
C SER A 311 10.33 4.35 -17.21
N ARG A 312 9.04 4.18 -17.52
CA ARG A 312 8.53 2.93 -18.09
C ARG A 312 9.03 2.67 -19.52
N GLY A 313 9.13 3.70 -20.36
CA GLY A 313 9.65 3.57 -21.72
C GLY A 313 11.16 3.23 -21.79
N ALA A 314 11.94 3.68 -20.81
CA ALA A 314 13.37 3.36 -20.69
C ALA A 314 13.61 1.91 -20.23
N ASP A 315 12.71 1.36 -19.42
CA ASP A 315 12.77 -0.03 -18.94
C ASP A 315 12.38 -1.03 -20.05
N CYS A 316 11.54 -0.62 -21.01
CA CYS A 316 11.27 -1.35 -22.25
C CYS A 316 12.48 -1.46 -23.20
N GLY A 317 13.58 -0.72 -22.93
CA GLY A 317 14.76 -0.63 -23.80
C GLY A 317 15.96 -1.48 -23.37
N ARG A 318 15.90 -2.20 -22.24
CA ARG A 318 17.04 -2.99 -21.71
C ARG A 318 16.74 -4.48 -21.48
N GLY A 319 15.67 -4.99 -22.08
CA GLY A 319 15.33 -6.41 -22.03
C GLY A 319 14.74 -6.90 -23.35
N SER A 320 15.44 -7.82 -24.00
CA SER A 320 15.05 -8.57 -25.20
C SER A 320 15.11 -7.82 -26.54
N GLY A 321 16.23 -8.02 -27.24
CA GLY A 321 16.16 -8.13 -28.68
C GLY A 321 15.31 -9.34 -29.05
N ARG A 322 14.14 -9.10 -29.65
CA ARG A 322 13.46 -9.93 -30.66
C ARG A 322 12.09 -9.32 -31.00
N GLY A 323 11.90 -8.94 -32.27
CA GLY A 323 10.60 -9.05 -32.93
C GLY A 323 9.75 -7.80 -33.11
N CYS A 324 10.27 -6.73 -33.72
CA CYS A 324 9.41 -5.82 -34.47
C CYS A 324 8.95 -6.49 -35.77
N SER A 325 7.79 -7.14 -35.77
CA SER A 325 7.06 -7.45 -37.01
C SER A 325 5.87 -6.50 -37.13
N GLY A 326 6.01 -5.51 -38.00
CA GLY A 326 4.90 -4.67 -38.42
C GLY A 326 3.78 -5.49 -39.07
N ARG A 327 2.53 -5.12 -38.79
CA ARG A 327 1.39 -5.51 -39.63
C ARG A 327 0.64 -4.25 -40.04
N ARG A 328 0.73 -3.95 -41.34
CA ARG A 328 -0.17 -3.07 -42.08
C ARG A 328 -1.59 -3.66 -42.11
N PRO A 329 -2.64 -2.83 -42.26
CA PRO A 329 -4.02 -3.30 -42.31
C PRO A 329 -4.33 -3.93 -43.68
N ARG A 330 -5.06 -5.06 -43.68
CA ARG A 330 -5.63 -5.64 -44.91
C ARG A 330 -7.12 -5.30 -45.00
N ALA A 331 -7.48 -4.86 -46.20
CA ALA A 331 -8.79 -4.41 -46.63
C ALA A 331 -9.86 -5.51 -46.63
N HIS A 332 -11.10 -5.07 -46.38
CA HIS A 332 -12.33 -5.82 -46.66
C HIS A 332 -12.50 -6.09 -48.17
N ARG A 333 -12.85 -7.33 -48.52
CA ARG A 333 -13.65 -7.63 -49.71
C ARG A 333 -14.63 -8.76 -49.39
N GLN A 334 -15.88 -8.51 -49.77
CA GLN A 334 -17.03 -9.40 -49.71
C GLN A 334 -16.89 -10.58 -50.68
N ALA A 335 -17.50 -11.73 -50.35
CA ALA A 335 -18.67 -12.30 -51.04
C ALA A 335 -18.85 -13.80 -50.75
N ARG A 336 -20.11 -14.20 -50.44
CA ARG A 336 -20.91 -15.36 -50.93
C ARG A 336 -20.23 -16.75 -50.99
N SER A 337 -20.83 -17.91 -50.69
CA SER A 337 -22.21 -18.35 -50.46
C SER A 337 -22.21 -19.85 -50.11
N ALA A 338 -23.25 -20.26 -49.37
CA ALA A 338 -24.06 -21.49 -49.55
C ALA A 338 -23.65 -22.84 -48.89
N ALA A 339 -24.65 -23.37 -48.17
CA ALA A 339 -25.16 -24.77 -48.13
C ALA A 339 -24.16 -25.92 -47.84
N SER A 340 -24.44 -26.99 -47.08
CA SER A 340 -25.64 -27.48 -46.39
C SER A 340 -25.30 -28.84 -45.74
N ARG A 341 -26.05 -29.20 -44.68
CA ARG A 341 -26.56 -30.55 -44.31
C ARG A 341 -25.67 -31.62 -43.64
N GLY A 342 -26.29 -32.22 -42.62
CA GLY A 342 -26.19 -33.62 -42.17
C GLY A 342 -25.23 -33.83 -41.00
N GLY A 343 -25.56 -34.43 -39.86
CA GLY A 343 -26.73 -35.22 -39.44
C GLY A 343 -26.25 -36.26 -38.42
N ASP A 344 -27.04 -36.46 -37.35
CA ASP A 344 -27.13 -37.62 -36.44
C ASP A 344 -25.89 -38.02 -35.60
N GLY A 345 -25.97 -38.48 -34.34
CA GLY A 345 -27.08 -38.87 -33.47
C GLY A 345 -26.54 -39.69 -32.28
N GLY A 346 -27.36 -39.87 -31.22
CA GLY A 346 -27.21 -40.88 -30.15
C GLY A 346 -26.66 -40.35 -28.82
N ASP A 347 -27.50 -39.97 -27.83
CA ASP A 347 -28.19 -40.81 -26.81
C ASP A 347 -27.28 -41.45 -25.75
N LEU A 348 -27.44 -41.04 -24.47
CA LEU A 348 -28.01 -41.87 -23.38
C LEU A 348 -28.00 -41.13 -22.01
N GLN A 349 -28.99 -41.50 -21.19
CA GLN A 349 -29.68 -40.81 -20.09
C GLN A 349 -28.95 -40.57 -18.73
N PRO A 350 -29.55 -39.77 -17.81
CA PRO A 350 -29.04 -39.43 -16.48
C PRO A 350 -29.54 -40.38 -15.38
N SER A 351 -28.80 -40.47 -14.26
CA SER A 351 -29.20 -41.26 -13.08
C SER A 351 -29.65 -40.39 -11.88
N ALA A 352 -30.88 -40.67 -11.45
CA ALA A 352 -31.45 -40.75 -10.10
C ALA A 352 -31.18 -39.67 -9.03
N ALA A 353 -32.26 -38.91 -8.79
CA ALA A 353 -32.86 -38.50 -7.52
C ALA A 353 -32.24 -38.97 -6.18
N THR A 354 -32.14 -38.04 -5.23
CA THR A 354 -32.38 -38.30 -3.81
C THR A 354 -33.25 -37.21 -3.22
N VAL A 355 -34.39 -37.65 -2.70
CA VAL A 355 -35.41 -36.93 -1.93
C VAL A 355 -34.92 -36.76 -0.50
N LEU A 356 -35.01 -35.56 0.08
CA LEU A 356 -35.09 -35.39 1.55
C LEU A 356 -35.98 -34.18 1.93
N LYS A 357 -37.21 -34.55 2.26
CA LYS A 357 -38.22 -33.97 3.16
C LYS A 357 -37.98 -32.58 3.78
N ALA A 358 -38.95 -31.71 3.51
CA ALA A 358 -39.37 -30.63 4.40
C ALA A 358 -40.00 -31.20 5.69
N GLY A 359 -39.66 -30.60 6.83
CA GLY A 359 -40.30 -30.83 8.11
C GLY A 359 -40.69 -29.49 8.73
N SER A 360 -42.00 -29.25 8.81
CA SER A 360 -42.61 -28.15 9.56
C SER A 360 -42.58 -28.44 11.06
N ALA A 361 -42.35 -27.43 11.88
CA ALA A 361 -42.95 -27.36 13.21
C ALA A 361 -43.08 -25.89 13.65
N ALA A 362 -44.33 -25.43 13.70
CA ALA A 362 -44.76 -24.26 14.43
C ALA A 362 -45.10 -24.66 15.88
N SER A 363 -44.69 -23.85 16.86
CA SER A 363 -45.35 -23.67 18.16
C SER A 363 -44.73 -22.42 18.81
N SER A 364 -45.43 -21.29 18.76
CA SER A 364 -46.33 -20.74 19.80
C SER A 364 -45.61 -20.13 21.02
N VAL A 365 -45.46 -18.81 20.96
CA VAL A 365 -45.83 -17.79 21.96
C VAL A 365 -45.87 -18.21 23.44
N ARG A 366 -45.06 -17.54 24.27
CA ARG A 366 -45.53 -16.85 25.49
C ARG A 366 -44.61 -15.70 25.86
N ALA A 367 -45.24 -14.55 26.09
CA ALA A 367 -44.67 -13.32 26.62
C ALA A 367 -44.92 -13.23 28.14
N THR A 368 -43.96 -12.61 28.84
CA THR A 368 -44.10 -11.85 30.10
C THR A 368 -42.86 -10.93 30.15
N SER A 369 -42.95 -9.61 29.91
CA SER A 369 -43.05 -8.51 30.91
C SER A 369 -42.18 -8.78 32.16
N SER A 370 -41.30 -7.94 32.69
CA SER A 370 -41.03 -6.48 32.76
C SER A 370 -39.73 -6.40 33.60
N SER A 371 -38.75 -5.49 33.50
CA SER A 371 -38.72 -4.06 33.85
C SER A 371 -37.23 -3.62 33.77
N VAL A 372 -36.87 -2.63 32.95
CA VAL A 372 -36.35 -1.29 33.30
C VAL A 372 -35.57 -1.15 34.62
N CYS A 373 -34.27 -0.80 34.51
CA CYS A 373 -33.52 0.28 35.20
C CYS A 373 -32.05 0.22 34.72
N ALA A 374 -31.58 1.17 33.89
CA ALA A 374 -30.77 2.34 34.29
C ALA A 374 -29.49 1.95 35.05
N ALA A 375 -28.34 1.91 34.37
CA ALA A 375 -27.34 2.97 34.32
C ALA A 375 -26.46 3.00 35.58
N ASP A 376 -25.17 2.67 35.45
CA ASP A 376 -24.10 3.51 35.99
C ASP A 376 -22.72 3.12 35.46
N THR A 377 -21.98 4.19 35.17
CA THR A 377 -20.62 4.27 34.68
C THR A 377 -19.58 4.06 35.78
N ASN A 378 -18.36 3.71 35.32
CA ASN A 378 -17.07 4.08 35.91
C ASN A 378 -16.50 3.19 37.04
N GLN A 379 -15.37 2.53 36.75
CA GLN A 379 -14.14 2.43 37.57
C GLN A 379 -13.18 1.39 36.93
N LEU A 380 -12.08 1.85 36.33
CA LEU A 380 -10.71 1.79 36.88
C LEU A 380 -10.22 0.35 37.14
N TRP A 381 -9.42 -0.18 36.21
CA TRP A 381 -8.49 -1.27 36.49
C TRP A 381 -7.04 -0.77 36.33
N VAL A 382 -6.44 -0.46 37.47
CA VAL A 382 -5.00 -0.45 37.71
C VAL A 382 -4.56 -1.89 37.93
N GLY A 383 -3.41 -2.27 37.38
CA GLY A 383 -2.95 -3.65 37.30
C GLY A 383 -2.39 -4.25 38.59
N CYS A 384 -2.06 -5.54 38.50
CA CYS A 384 -0.98 -6.23 39.21
C CYS A 384 -0.75 -7.61 38.59
N ALA A 385 0.47 -7.81 38.07
CA ALA A 385 1.32 -9.03 38.08
C ALA A 385 2.18 -9.07 36.81
#